data_AF-A0A6C2YS26-F1
#
_entry.id   AF-A0A6C2YS26-F1
#
_cell.length_a   1.000
_cell.length_b   1.000
_cell.length_c   1.000
_cell.angle_alpha   90.00
_cell.angle_beta   90.00
_cell.angle_gamma   90.00
#
_symmetry.space_group_name_H-M   'P 1'
#
loop_
_entity.id
_entity.type
_entity.pdbx_description
1 polymer ?
#
loop_
_entity_poly.entity_id
_entity_poly.type
_entity_poly.pdbx_seq_one_letter_code
_entity_poly.pdbx_strand_id
1 'polypeptide(L)'
;MSNRPTAPMSYSRRAPQASPNLLQEALQAKRQVIRQLVEGELPLLEAAAQFQAITTQLGTPIEATLGLAPTIDQESICRTVIGWVHLCLSDRPEHAEAISCRLESELQQHLSQAGSLQLPCMRA
;
A
#
# COMPACT_ATOMS: atom_id res chain seq x y z
N MET A 1 -12.78 -57.25 -2.30
CA MET A 1 -11.69 -56.51 -1.62
C MET A 1 -11.38 -55.30 -2.49
N SER A 2 -11.83 -54.12 -2.07
CA SER A 2 -11.81 -52.87 -2.85
C SER A 2 -10.56 -52.07 -2.53
N ASN A 3 -9.66 -51.86 -3.49
CA ASN A 3 -8.56 -50.90 -3.36
C ASN A 3 -8.90 -49.63 -4.17
N ARG A 4 -9.22 -48.54 -3.47
CA ARG A 4 -9.26 -47.19 -4.04
C ARG A 4 -7.85 -46.59 -4.01
N PRO A 5 -7.31 -46.08 -5.12
CA PRO A 5 -6.10 -45.26 -5.08
C PRO A 5 -6.43 -43.85 -4.59
N THR A 6 -5.79 -43.46 -3.49
CA THR A 6 -5.74 -42.08 -2.97
C THR A 6 -4.96 -41.20 -3.92
N ALA A 7 -5.62 -40.20 -4.51
CA ALA A 7 -4.97 -39.14 -5.28
C ALA A 7 -4.15 -38.23 -4.35
N PRO A 8 -2.91 -37.86 -4.70
CA PRO A 8 -2.22 -36.78 -4.01
C PRO A 8 -2.85 -35.45 -4.40
N MET A 9 -3.39 -34.73 -3.41
CA MET A 9 -3.75 -33.32 -3.51
C MET A 9 -2.47 -32.51 -3.72
N SER A 10 -2.14 -32.26 -4.97
CA SER A 10 -1.15 -31.28 -5.38
C SER A 10 -1.67 -29.88 -5.04
N TYR A 11 -1.35 -29.38 -3.84
CA TYR A 11 -1.47 -27.96 -3.54
C TYR A 11 -0.36 -27.20 -4.28
N SER A 12 -0.49 -27.11 -5.60
CA SER A 12 0.17 -26.07 -6.37
C SER A 12 -0.52 -24.75 -6.04
N ARG A 13 -0.24 -24.21 -4.84
CA ARG A 13 -0.43 -22.79 -4.57
C ARG A 13 0.66 -22.08 -5.36
N ARG A 14 0.45 -21.96 -6.67
CA ARG A 14 1.33 -21.23 -7.58
C ARG A 14 1.25 -19.77 -7.12
N ALA A 15 2.25 -19.34 -6.35
CA ALA A 15 2.42 -17.93 -6.03
C ALA A 15 2.42 -17.17 -7.37
N PRO A 16 1.68 -16.06 -7.50
CA PRO A 16 1.84 -15.19 -8.66
C PRO A 16 3.29 -14.73 -8.67
N GLN A 17 4.07 -15.28 -9.60
CA GLN A 17 5.41 -14.79 -9.89
C GLN A 17 5.19 -13.46 -10.60
N ALA A 18 5.07 -12.37 -9.83
CA ALA A 18 5.05 -11.04 -10.39
C ALA A 18 6.34 -10.89 -11.21
N SER A 19 6.19 -10.66 -12.51
CA SER A 19 7.32 -10.45 -13.40
C SER A 19 8.19 -9.33 -12.83
N PRO A 20 9.53 -9.45 -12.80
CA PRO A 20 10.41 -8.44 -12.20
C PRO A 20 10.18 -7.03 -12.75
N ASN A 21 9.74 -6.91 -14.01
CA ASN A 21 9.35 -5.64 -14.64
C ASN A 21 8.11 -5.00 -13.99
N LEU A 22 7.08 -5.79 -13.65
CA LEU A 22 5.86 -5.28 -13.02
C LEU A 22 6.12 -4.78 -11.60
N LEU A 23 7.01 -5.46 -10.86
CA LEU A 23 7.43 -5.02 -9.54
C LEU A 23 8.17 -3.68 -9.61
N GLN A 24 9.07 -3.52 -10.59
CA GLN A 24 9.81 -2.28 -10.79
C GLN A 24 8.88 -1.11 -11.17
N GLU A 25 7.96 -1.33 -12.11
CA GLU A 25 6.96 -0.33 -12.52
C GLU A 25 6.09 0.11 -11.35
N ALA A 26 5.62 -0.84 -10.54
CA ALA A 26 4.82 -0.53 -9.36
C ALA A 26 5.60 0.21 -8.27
N LEU A 27 6.88 -0.10 -8.07
CA LEU A 27 7.74 0.66 -7.15
C LEU A 27 7.95 2.09 -7.65
N GLN A 28 8.13 2.28 -8.96
CA GLN A 28 8.23 3.61 -9.56
C GLN A 28 6.92 4.39 -9.41
N ALA A 29 5.78 3.76 -9.68
CA ALA A 29 4.47 4.37 -9.49
C ALA A 29 4.24 4.78 -8.03
N LYS A 30 4.56 3.91 -7.06
CA LYS A 30 4.48 4.21 -5.63
C LYS A 30 5.36 5.41 -5.25
N ARG A 31 6.61 5.47 -5.74
CA ARG A 31 7.50 6.61 -5.51
C ARG A 31 6.94 7.91 -6.06
N GLN A 32 6.32 7.86 -7.24
CA GLN A 32 5.70 9.05 -7.84
C GLN A 32 4.54 9.58 -6.99
N VAL A 33 3.69 8.68 -6.48
CA VAL A 33 2.59 9.04 -5.55
C VAL A 33 3.15 9.71 -4.29
N ILE A 34 4.18 9.12 -3.68
CA ILE A 34 4.81 9.68 -2.47
C ILE A 34 5.44 11.04 -2.76
N ARG A 35 6.07 11.22 -3.93
CA ARG A 35 6.63 12.50 -4.32
C ARG A 35 5.56 13.59 -4.42
N GLN A 36 4.45 13.31 -5.10
CA GLN A 36 3.33 14.26 -5.22
C GLN A 36 2.70 14.60 -3.86
N LEU A 37 2.63 13.61 -2.96
CA LEU A 37 2.18 13.81 -1.58
C LEU A 37 3.12 14.73 -0.79
N VAL A 38 4.44 14.52 -0.91
CA VAL A 38 5.47 15.34 -0.24
C VAL A 38 5.46 16.76 -0.79
N GLU A 39 5.33 16.93 -2.11
CA GLU A 39 5.23 18.24 -2.78
C GLU A 39 3.89 18.95 -2.47
N GLY A 40 2.91 18.25 -1.88
CA GLY A 40 1.61 18.80 -1.50
C GLY A 40 0.63 18.91 -2.68
N GLU A 41 0.94 18.29 -3.81
CA GLU A 41 0.06 18.22 -4.99
C GLU A 41 -1.07 17.20 -4.84
N LEU A 42 -0.89 16.23 -3.94
CA LEU A 42 -1.84 15.15 -3.70
C LEU A 42 -2.19 15.05 -2.20
N PRO A 43 -3.46 15.03 -1.81
CA PRO A 43 -3.86 14.83 -0.41
C PRO A 43 -3.67 13.38 0.03
N LEU A 44 -3.58 13.14 1.35
CA LEU A 44 -3.30 11.81 1.91
C LEU A 44 -4.27 10.72 1.44
N LEU A 45 -5.58 11.01 1.39
CA LEU A 45 -6.59 10.03 1.00
C LEU A 45 -6.48 9.63 -0.48
N GLU A 46 -6.17 10.58 -1.36
CA GLU A 46 -5.97 10.28 -2.78
C GLU A 46 -4.66 9.49 -2.99
N ALA A 47 -3.60 9.86 -2.26
CA ALA A 47 -2.36 9.09 -2.26
C ALA A 47 -2.59 7.65 -1.79
N ALA A 48 -3.35 7.46 -0.72
CA ALA A 48 -3.71 6.14 -0.20
C ALA A 48 -4.57 5.32 -1.17
N ALA A 49 -5.51 5.94 -1.88
CA ALA A 49 -6.29 5.28 -2.91
C ALA A 49 -5.42 4.85 -4.11
N GLN A 50 -4.52 5.71 -4.59
CA GLN A 50 -3.55 5.38 -5.63
C GLN A 50 -2.65 4.22 -5.20
N PHE A 51 -2.18 4.27 -3.96
CA PHE A 51 -1.32 3.24 -3.39
C PHE A 51 -2.03 1.88 -3.36
N GLN A 52 -3.30 1.86 -2.93
CA GLN A 52 -4.12 0.66 -2.91
C GLN A 52 -4.37 0.10 -4.30
N ALA A 53 -4.64 0.95 -5.29
CA ALA A 53 -4.84 0.53 -6.68
C ALA A 53 -3.60 -0.17 -7.26
N ILE A 54 -2.42 0.41 -7.05
CA ILE A 54 -1.13 -0.18 -7.49
C ILE A 54 -0.89 -1.53 -6.80
N THR A 55 -1.12 -1.60 -5.48
CA THR A 55 -0.96 -2.83 -4.70
C THR A 55 -1.93 -3.92 -5.16
N THR A 56 -3.17 -3.57 -5.50
CA THR A 56 -4.19 -4.52 -5.98
C THR A 56 -3.80 -5.10 -7.35
N GLN A 57 -3.23 -4.28 -8.24
CA GLN A 57 -2.81 -4.72 -9.58
C GLN A 57 -1.67 -5.76 -9.55
N LEU A 58 -0.80 -5.71 -8.54
CA LEU A 58 0.29 -6.67 -8.38
C LEU A 58 -0.15 -8.05 -7.86
N GLY A 59 -1.39 -8.18 -7.36
CA GLY A 59 -1.94 -9.43 -6.80
C GLY A 59 -1.27 -9.90 -5.50
N THR A 60 -0.14 -9.30 -5.13
CA THR A 60 0.61 -9.56 -3.90
C THR A 60 0.92 -8.21 -3.27
N PRO A 61 0.53 -7.97 -2.00
CA PRO A 61 0.89 -6.74 -1.34
C PRO A 61 2.42 -6.65 -1.28
N ILE A 62 3.01 -5.61 -1.87
CA ILE A 62 4.46 -5.34 -1.69
C ILE A 62 4.75 -5.24 -0.19
N GLU A 63 3.79 -4.77 0.59
CA GLU A 63 3.78 -4.78 2.05
C GLU A 63 4.07 -6.19 2.59
N ALA A 64 3.39 -7.22 2.08
CA ALA A 64 3.62 -8.60 2.47
C ALA A 64 5.03 -9.11 2.07
N THR A 65 5.56 -8.64 0.94
CA THR A 65 6.95 -8.92 0.52
C THR A 65 7.97 -8.23 1.43
N LEU A 66 7.64 -7.04 1.95
CA LEU A 66 8.46 -6.27 2.88
C LEU A 66 8.23 -6.64 4.36
N GLY A 67 7.39 -7.66 4.64
CA GLY A 67 7.08 -8.09 6.01
C GLY A 67 6.14 -7.16 6.78
N LEU A 68 5.47 -6.23 6.09
CA LEU A 68 4.43 -5.36 6.64
C LEU A 68 3.09 -6.10 6.65
N ALA A 69 2.35 -6.01 7.76
CA ALA A 69 1.10 -6.73 7.94
C ALA A 69 0.03 -6.27 6.93
N PRO A 70 -0.66 -7.18 6.22
CA PRO A 70 -1.74 -6.83 5.32
C PRO A 70 -3.04 -6.59 6.12
N THR A 71 -3.17 -5.43 6.76
CA THR A 71 -4.44 -5.01 7.36
C THR A 71 -5.22 -4.19 6.34
N ILE A 72 -6.36 -4.72 5.90
CA ILE A 72 -7.26 -4.16 4.87
C ILE A 72 -8.15 -3.07 5.46
N ASP A 73 -7.63 -2.30 6.42
CA ASP A 73 -8.32 -1.14 6.93
C ASP A 73 -7.78 0.12 6.25
N GLN A 74 -8.66 1.06 5.92
CA GLN A 74 -8.27 2.27 5.20
C GLN A 74 -7.31 3.14 6.00
N GLU A 75 -7.41 3.12 7.33
CA GLU A 75 -6.44 3.75 8.22
C GLU A 75 -5.06 3.09 8.07
N SER A 76 -5.01 1.76 7.98
CA SER A 76 -3.76 1.02 7.81
C SER A 76 -3.07 1.36 6.48
N ILE A 77 -3.84 1.61 5.42
CA ILE A 77 -3.29 2.09 4.14
C ILE A 77 -2.70 3.49 4.30
N CYS A 78 -3.40 4.41 4.95
CA CYS A 78 -2.88 5.75 5.22
C CYS A 78 -1.59 5.73 6.05
N ARG A 79 -1.55 4.89 7.10
CA ARG A 79 -0.33 4.68 7.91
C ARG A 79 0.81 4.07 7.11
N THR A 80 0.50 3.16 6.18
CA THR A 80 1.50 2.59 5.27
C THR A 80 2.11 3.67 4.39
N VAL A 81 1.27 4.54 3.80
CA VAL A 81 1.72 5.67 2.97
C VAL A 81 2.64 6.61 3.77
N ILE A 82 2.30 6.93 5.01
CA ILE A 82 3.16 7.72 5.93
C ILE A 82 4.50 7.00 6.19
N GLY A 83 4.47 5.68 6.42
CA GLY A 83 5.70 4.87 6.52
C GLY A 83 6.56 4.93 5.26
N TRP A 84 5.94 4.95 4.07
CA TRP A 84 6.65 5.10 2.80
C TRP A 84 7.25 6.50 2.62
N VAL A 85 6.60 7.55 3.11
CA VAL A 85 7.20 8.90 3.17
C VAL A 85 8.48 8.86 3.99
N HIS A 86 8.48 8.21 5.16
CA HIS A 86 9.70 8.03 5.96
C HIS A 86 10.79 7.25 5.22
N LEU A 87 10.44 6.19 4.50
CA LEU A 87 11.41 5.43 3.70
C LEU A 87 12.01 6.27 2.57
N CYS A 88 11.17 7.00 1.83
CA CYS A 88 11.59 7.86 0.72
C CYS A 88 12.39 9.09 1.16
N LEU A 89 12.15 9.59 2.38
CA LEU A 89 12.84 10.73 2.98
C LEU A 89 13.86 10.30 4.05
N SER A 90 14.31 9.05 4.03
CA SER A 90 15.28 8.54 5.01
C SER A 90 16.62 9.31 4.97
N ASP A 91 16.98 9.89 3.83
CA ASP A 91 18.14 10.78 3.68
C ASP A 91 17.94 12.19 4.31
N ARG A 92 16.70 12.55 4.66
CA ARG A 92 16.31 13.86 5.24
C ARG A 92 15.27 13.68 6.35
N PRO A 93 15.67 13.14 7.51
CA PRO A 93 14.74 12.76 8.57
C PRO A 93 13.90 13.93 9.10
N GLU A 94 14.45 15.15 9.16
CA GLU A 94 13.72 16.35 9.59
C GLU A 94 12.57 16.73 8.64
N HIS A 95 12.75 16.53 7.34
CA HIS A 95 11.68 16.70 6.36
C HIS A 95 10.66 15.58 6.46
N ALA A 96 11.12 14.34 6.66
CA ALA A 96 10.23 13.20 6.86
C ALA A 96 9.29 13.42 8.04
N GLU A 97 9.82 13.87 9.19
CA GLU A 97 9.03 14.12 10.39
C GLU A 97 8.03 15.26 10.20
N ALA A 98 8.44 16.38 9.57
CA ALA A 98 7.54 17.50 9.29
C ALA A 98 6.38 17.10 8.36
N ILE A 99 6.67 16.34 7.30
CA ILE A 99 5.64 15.88 6.37
C ILE A 99 4.74 14.83 7.03
N SER A 100 5.31 13.86 7.75
CA SER A 100 4.53 12.85 8.45
C SER A 100 3.60 13.47 9.51
N CYS A 101 4.06 14.47 10.26
CA CYS A 101 3.22 15.19 11.23
C CYS A 101 2.04 15.92 10.56
N ARG A 102 2.27 16.52 9.38
CA ARG A 102 1.20 17.10 8.55
C ARG A 102 0.19 16.03 8.13
N LEU A 103 0.67 14.91 7.60
CA LEU A 103 -0.18 13.82 7.11
C LEU A 103 -0.96 13.14 8.23
N GLU A 104 -0.36 12.96 9.40
CA GLU A 104 -1.06 12.44 10.59
C GLU A 104 -2.16 13.41 11.05
N SER A 105 -1.91 14.72 10.97
CA SER A 105 -2.93 15.73 11.26
C SER A 105 -4.09 15.67 10.25
N GLU A 106 -3.80 15.52 8.95
CA GLU A 106 -4.82 15.31 7.92
C GLU A 106 -5.65 14.05 8.20
N LEU A 107 -4.98 12.92 8.52
CA LEU A 107 -5.63 11.66 8.86
C LEU A 107 -6.57 11.82 10.06
N GLN A 108 -6.08 12.46 11.13
CA GLN A 108 -6.86 12.70 12.34
C GLN A 108 -8.06 13.62 12.06
N GLN A 109 -7.88 14.66 11.24
CA GLN A 109 -8.97 15.54 10.83
C GLN A 109 -10.06 14.75 10.09
N HIS A 110 -9.68 13.88 9.15
CA HIS A 110 -10.64 13.06 8.42
C HIS A 110 -11.38 12.07 9.34
N LEU A 111 -10.68 11.44 10.27
CA LEU A 111 -11.28 10.57 11.29
C LEU A 111 -12.28 11.33 12.17
N SER A 112 -11.94 12.54 12.60
CA SER A 112 -12.81 13.38 13.43
C SER A 112 -14.03 13.93 12.69
N GLN A 113 -13.93 14.18 11.38
CA GLN A 113 -15.03 14.72 10.57
C GLN A 113 -16.02 13.65 10.10
N ALA A 114 -15.51 12.50 9.64
CA ALA A 114 -16.33 11.47 8.99
C ALA A 114 -16.65 10.27 9.90
N GLY A 115 -15.96 10.12 11.04
CA GLY A 115 -16.08 8.95 11.94
C GLY A 115 -15.57 7.63 11.36
N SER A 116 -15.38 7.56 10.04
CA SER A 116 -14.77 6.45 9.31
C SER A 116 -14.02 7.00 8.10
N LEU A 117 -12.86 6.43 7.78
CA LEU A 117 -12.15 6.77 6.57
C LEU A 117 -12.88 6.16 5.37
N GLN A 118 -13.01 6.96 4.31
CA GLN A 118 -13.52 6.56 3.01
C GLN A 118 -12.49 7.01 1.97
N LEU A 119 -11.70 6.08 1.46
CA LEU A 119 -10.78 6.34 0.36
C LEU A 119 -11.59 6.61 -0.91
N PRO A 120 -11.25 7.66 -1.67
CA PRO A 120 -11.91 7.92 -2.94
C PRO A 120 -11.75 6.71 -3.84
N CYS A 121 -12.86 6.21 -4.40
CA CYS A 121 -12.78 5.19 -5.43
C CYS A 121 -12.14 5.83 -6.67
N MET A 122 -10.87 5.53 -6.92
CA MET A 122 -10.26 5.99 -8.16
C MET A 122 -10.91 5.28 -9.33
N ARG A 123 -11.57 6.06 -10.18
CA ARG A 123 -11.95 5.61 -11.52
C ARG A 123 -10.66 5.53 -12.32
N ALA A 124 -10.28 4.29 -12.66
CA ALA A 124 -9.18 3.97 -13.57
C ALA A 124 -9.39 4.62 -14.96
#